data_AF-A0A958N2E6-F1
#
_entry.id   AF-A0A958N2E6-F1
#
_cell.length_a   1.000
_cell.length_b   1.000
_cell.length_c   1.000
_cell.angle_alpha   90.00
_cell.angle_beta   90.00
_cell.angle_gamma   90.00
#
_symmetry.space_group_name_H-M   'P 1'
#
loop_
_entity.id
_entity.type
_entity.pdbx_description
1 polymer ?
#
loop_
_entity_poly.entity_id
_entity_poly.type
_entity_poly.pdbx_seq_one_letter_code
_entity_poly.pdbx_strand_id
1 'polypeptide(L)' 'MKKHRRQISGQIVVEYVLLLIIAVGIALLITNRMVSRSPDEPGFLIVKWYQLINFIGTDPVEDDGP' A
#
# COMPACT_ATOMS: atom_id res chain seq x y z
N MET A 1 19.00 -44.09 -19.01
CA MET A 1 18.06 -42.98 -18.76
C MET A 1 18.84 -41.80 -18.18
N LYS A 2 19.22 -40.81 -19.01
CA LYS A 2 20.08 -39.68 -18.59
C LYS A 2 19.23 -38.60 -17.92
N LYS A 3 19.44 -38.41 -16.61
CA LYS A 3 18.71 -37.46 -15.75
C LYS A 3 19.19 -36.03 -16.02
N HIS A 4 18.34 -35.18 -16.60
CA HIS A 4 18.59 -33.74 -16.76
C HIS A 4 18.58 -33.05 -15.38
N ARG A 5 19.70 -33.05 -14.65
CA ARG A 5 19.85 -32.36 -13.34
C ARG A 5 20.64 -31.05 -13.41
N ARG A 6 20.54 -30.28 -14.51
CA ARG A 6 21.22 -28.96 -14.62
C ARG A 6 20.30 -27.77 -14.92
N GLN A 7 18.98 -27.95 -14.91
CA GLN A 7 18.01 -26.88 -15.16
C GLN A 7 17.32 -26.32 -13.90
N ILE A 8 17.63 -26.84 -12.71
CA ILE A 8 16.84 -26.55 -11.51
C ILE A 8 17.24 -25.22 -10.85
N SER A 9 18.54 -24.90 -10.75
CA SER A 9 19.00 -23.71 -10.02
C SER A 9 18.70 -22.39 -10.72
N GLY A 10 18.88 -22.32 -12.04
CA GLY A 10 18.59 -21.11 -12.83
C GLY A 10 17.09 -20.81 -12.92
N GLN A 11 16.27 -21.85 -13.03
CA GLN A 11 14.82 -21.72 -13.07
C GLN A 11 14.24 -21.19 -11.76
N ILE A 12 14.73 -21.67 -10.62
CA ILE A 12 14.31 -21.20 -9.29
C ILE A 12 14.55 -19.70 -9.12
N VAL A 13 15.72 -19.20 -9.55
CA VAL A 13 16.02 -17.76 -9.47
C VAL A 13 15.05 -16.95 -10.32
N VAL A 14 14.77 -17.40 -11.55
CA VAL A 14 13.83 -16.72 -12.45
C VAL A 14 12.40 -16.74 -11.88
N GLU A 15 11.99 -17.82 -11.25
CA GLU A 15 10.69 -17.95 -10.60
C GLU A 15 10.53 -16.95 -9.44
N TYR A 16 11.53 -16.84 -8.57
CA TYR A 16 11.49 -15.85 -7.48
C TYR A 16 11.54 -14.41 -7.99
N VAL A 17 12.26 -14.13 -9.08
CA VAL A 17 12.26 -12.80 -9.72
C VAL A 17 10.89 -12.49 -10.33
N LEU A 18 10.23 -13.46 -10.96
CA LEU A 18 8.88 -13.29 -11.49
C LEU A 18 7.88 -13.00 -10.36
N LEU A 19 7.93 -13.76 -9.28
CA LEU A 19 7.11 -13.53 -8.09
C LEU A 19 7.39 -12.17 -7.46
N LEU A 20 8.65 -11.75 -7.42
CA LEU A 20 9.04 -10.44 -6.92
C LEU A 20 8.46 -9.31 -7.77
N ILE A 21 8.53 -9.41 -9.10
CA ILE A 21 7.94 -8.41 -10.00
C ILE A 21 6.43 -8.31 -9.79
N ILE A 22 5.74 -9.45 -9.66
CA ILE A 22 4.30 -9.48 -9.37
C ILE A 22 4.02 -8.81 -8.02
N ALA A 23 4.76 -9.15 -6.97
CA ALA A 23 4.59 -8.58 -5.65
C ALA A 23 4.81 -7.06 -5.64
N VAL A 24 5.85 -6.58 -6.31
CA VAL A 24 6.12 -5.14 -6.47
C VAL A 24 5.01 -4.46 -7.27
N GLY A 25 4.52 -5.10 -8.34
CA GLY A 25 3.39 -4.57 -9.13
C GLY A 25 2.13 -4.41 -8.29
N ILE A 26 1.79 -5.40 -7.47
CA ILE A 26 0.65 -5.33 -6.55
C ILE A 26 0.86 -4.22 -5.51
N ALA A 27 2.06 -4.14 -4.93
CA ALA A 27 2.39 -3.09 -3.95
C ALA A 27 2.21 -1.69 -4.56
N LEU A 28 2.68 -1.46 -5.80
CA LEU A 28 2.50 -0.19 -6.50
C LEU A 28 1.03 0.17 -6.71
N LEU A 29 0.20 -0.79 -7.09
CA LEU A 29 -1.24 -0.56 -7.27
C LEU A 29 -1.91 -0.17 -5.95
N ILE A 30 -1.58 -0.86 -4.86
CA ILE A 30 -2.11 -0.56 -3.52
C ILE A 30 -1.66 0.83 -3.09
N THR A 31 -0.37 1.14 -3.20
CA THR A 31 0.17 2.45 -2.81
C THR A 31 -0.48 3.57 -3.61
N ASN A 32 -0.61 3.44 -4.94
CA ASN A 32 -1.26 4.46 -5.78
C ASN A 32 -2.70 4.75 -5.33
N ARG A 33 -3.47 3.70 -4.98
CA ARG A 33 -4.83 3.87 -4.44
C ARG A 33 -4.82 4.47 -3.03
N MET A 34 -3.85 4.12 -2.21
CA MET A 34 -3.77 4.56 -0.81
C MET A 34 -3.42 6.05 -0.68
N VAL A 35 -2.53 6.58 -1.53
CA VAL A 35 -2.07 7.98 -1.51
C VAL A 35 -2.61 8.85 -2.66
N SER A 36 -3.62 8.37 -3.40
CA SER A 36 -4.27 9.15 -4.47
C SER A 36 -4.66 10.55 -4.00
N ARG A 37 -4.25 11.59 -4.74
CA ARG A 37 -4.64 12.99 -4.48
C ARG A 37 -5.73 13.48 -5.43
N SER A 38 -6.41 12.57 -6.13
CA SER A 38 -7.51 12.94 -7.02
C SER A 38 -8.62 13.61 -6.20
N PRO A 39 -9.18 14.75 -6.67
CA PRO A 39 -10.31 15.39 -6.00
C PRO A 39 -11.58 14.52 -6.03
N ASP A 40 -11.73 13.67 -7.05
CA ASP A 40 -12.90 12.81 -7.22
C ASP A 40 -12.76 11.46 -6.47
N GLU A 41 -11.53 10.94 -6.37
CA GLU A 41 -11.21 9.68 -5.68
C GLU A 41 -9.99 9.85 -4.74
N PRO A 42 -10.17 10.52 -3.59
CA PRO A 42 -9.08 10.72 -2.64
C PRO A 42 -8.67 9.40 -2.00
N GLY A 43 -7.37 9.21 -1.85
CA GLY A 43 -6.79 8.02 -1.26
C GLY A 43 -7.19 7.85 0.20
N PHE A 44 -7.40 6.60 0.61
CA PHE A 44 -7.88 6.28 1.95
C PHE A 44 -7.03 6.89 3.07
N LEU A 45 -5.69 6.93 2.89
CA LEU A 45 -4.79 7.52 3.89
C LEU A 45 -5.07 9.01 4.09
N ILE A 46 -5.31 9.74 3.00
CA ILE A 46 -5.60 11.19 3.05
C ILE A 46 -6.95 11.43 3.70
N VAL A 47 -7.97 10.66 3.34
CA VAL A 47 -9.31 10.75 3.95
C VAL A 47 -9.23 10.52 5.46
N LYS A 48 -8.51 9.47 5.89
CA LYS A 48 -8.37 9.17 7.32
C LYS A 48 -7.55 10.20 8.08
N TRP A 49 -6.49 10.71 7.48
CA TRP A 49 -5.70 11.78 8.08
C TRP A 49 -6.52 13.06 8.27
N TYR A 50 -7.31 13.44 7.27
CA TYR A 50 -8.22 14.58 7.37
C TYR A 50 -9.30 14.37 8.45
N GLN A 51 -9.87 13.17 8.54
CA GLN A 51 -10.81 12.82 9.61
C GLN A 51 -10.19 12.96 11.00
N LEU A 52 -8.95 12.51 11.18
CA LEU A 52 -8.23 12.62 12.44
C LEU A 52 -7.94 14.08 12.81
N ILE A 53 -7.48 14.88 11.85
CA ILE A 53 -7.22 16.31 12.07
C ILE A 53 -8.51 17.03 12.48
N ASN A 54 -9.62 16.77 11.80
CA ASN A 54 -10.90 17.38 12.16
C ASN A 54 -11.33 16.94 13.55
N PHE A 55 -11.24 15.65 13.86
CA PHE A 55 -11.60 15.14 15.18
C PHE A 55 -10.84 15.87 16.30
N ILE A 56 -9.53 16.10 16.12
CA ILE A 56 -8.70 16.84 17.08
C ILE A 56 -9.06 18.34 17.09
N GLY A 57 -9.24 18.95 15.92
CA GLY A 57 -9.47 20.38 15.77
C GLY A 57 -10.88 20.84 16.15
N THR A 58 -11.86 19.93 16.18
CA THR A 58 -13.24 20.20 16.59
C THR A 58 -13.49 19.87 18.06
N ASP A 59 -12.47 19.52 18.84
CA ASP A 59 -12.62 19.35 20.28
C ASP A 59 -12.98 20.72 20.89
N PRO A 60 -14.24 20.93 21.31
CA PRO A 60 -14.64 22.21 21.87
C PRO A 60 -13.88 22.40 23.17
N VAL A 61 -13.30 23.59 23.37
CA VAL A 61 -12.92 24.02 24.71
C VAL A 61 -14.23 24.06 25.48
N GLU A 62 -14.36 23.17 26.47
CA GLU A 62 -15.48 23.18 27.40
C GLU A 62 -15.43 24.55 28.08
N ASP A 63 -16.28 25.49 27.61
CA ASP A 63 -16.46 26.79 28.22
C ASP A 63 -17.26 26.54 29.50
N ASP A 64 -16.53 26.26 30.57
CA ASP A 64 -17.01 26.27 31.94
C ASP A 64 -17.30 27.72 32.35
N GLY A 65 -18.30 28.31 31.69
CA GLY A 65 -18.80 29.64 32.00
C GLY A 65 -19.22 29.73 33.48
N PRO A 66 -19.17 30.95 34.08
CA PRO A 66 -19.50 31.16 35.48
C PRO A 66 -20.96 30.83 35.84
#